data_AF-A0A3D1ME25-F1
#
_entry.id   AF-A0A3D1ME25-F1
#
_cell.length_a   1.000
_cell.length_b   1.000
_cell.length_c   1.000
_cell.angle_alpha   90.00
_cell.angle_beta   90.00
_cell.angle_gamma   90.00
#
_symmetry.space_group_name_H-M   'P 1'
#
loop_
_entity.id
_entity.type
_entity.pdbx_description
1 polymer ?
#
loop_
_entity_poly.entity_id
_entity_poly.type
_entity_poly.pdbx_seq_one_letter_code
_entity_poly.pdbx_strand_id
1 'polypeptide(L)' 'YGLANTLRQTAIFKPKMINKKVNNLFYTGQLTVPGPGVPPSLISGEVVANYISKKMPLTKKENYDALA' A
#
# COMPACT_ATOMS: atom_id res chain seq x y z
N TYR A 1 15.90 4.20 -1.30
CA TYR A 1 14.80 5.14 -1.62
C TYR A 1 14.63 5.18 -3.14
N GLY A 2 13.73 4.38 -3.71
CA GLY A 2 13.68 4.13 -5.17
C GLY A 2 13.39 5.34 -6.07
N LEU A 3 12.51 6.26 -5.67
CA LEU A 3 12.24 7.51 -6.40
C LEU A 3 12.85 8.70 -5.63
N ALA A 4 13.50 9.63 -6.33
CA ALA A 4 14.07 10.83 -5.71
C ALA A 4 12.96 11.74 -5.18
N ASN A 5 12.82 11.82 -3.86
CA ASN A 5 11.78 12.63 -3.20
C ASN A 5 12.11 14.14 -3.14
N THR A 6 13.32 14.53 -3.52
CA THR A 6 13.80 15.92 -3.62
C THR A 6 13.40 16.61 -4.91
N LEU A 7 13.08 15.85 -5.97
CA LEU A 7 12.59 16.40 -7.23
C LEU A 7 11.07 16.54 -7.15
N ARG A 8 10.57 17.78 -7.28
CA ARG A 8 9.12 18.08 -7.30
C ARG A 8 8.34 17.30 -8.38
N GLN A 9 9.03 16.77 -9.40
CA GLN A 9 8.42 16.03 -10.50
C GLN A 9 8.01 14.58 -10.15
N THR A 10 8.58 13.95 -9.11
CA THR A 10 8.35 12.51 -8.86
C THR A 10 7.05 12.20 -8.14
N ALA A 11 6.42 13.19 -7.48
CA ALA A 11 5.18 12.97 -6.73
C ALA A 11 4.02 12.46 -7.60
N ILE A 12 3.94 12.91 -8.86
CA ILE A 12 2.88 12.52 -9.82
C ILE A 12 3.13 11.10 -10.37
N PHE A 13 4.38 10.66 -10.44
CA PHE A 13 4.76 9.35 -10.98
C PHE A 13 4.76 8.23 -9.95
N LYS A 14 4.46 8.52 -8.68
CA LYS A 14 4.34 7.48 -7.66
C LYS A 14 3.22 6.51 -8.05
N PRO A 15 3.46 5.18 -7.97
CA PRO A 15 2.41 4.20 -8.19
C PRO A 15 1.25 4.47 -7.24
N LYS A 16 0.03 4.39 -7.79
CA LYS A 16 -1.21 4.42 -7.00
C LYS A 16 -1.30 3.14 -6.17
N MET A 17 -2.09 3.18 -5.10
CA MET A 17 -2.37 2.03 -4.23
C MET A 17 -2.89 0.78 -4.99
N ILE A 18 -3.63 0.97 -6.09
CA ILE A 18 -4.28 -0.11 -6.85
C ILE A 18 -3.60 -0.25 -8.21
N ASN A 19 -3.22 -1.47 -8.59
CA ASN A 19 -2.72 -1.75 -9.93
C ASN A 19 -3.86 -1.68 -10.96
N LYS A 20 -3.63 -1.00 -12.09
CA LYS A 20 -4.63 -0.83 -13.16
C LYS A 20 -4.72 -2.01 -14.14
N LYS A 21 -3.68 -2.84 -14.22
CA LYS A 21 -3.53 -3.94 -15.19
C LYS A 21 -3.72 -5.31 -14.55
N VAL A 22 -3.42 -5.44 -13.26
CA VAL A 22 -3.49 -6.71 -12.53
C VAL A 22 -4.55 -6.60 -11.45
N ASN A 23 -5.56 -7.48 -11.53
CA ASN A 23 -6.63 -7.57 -10.54
C ASN A 23 -6.08 -8.11 -9.21
N ASN A 24 -6.65 -7.63 -8.10
CA ASN A 24 -6.27 -8.03 -6.74
C ASN A 24 -4.80 -7.77 -6.37
N LEU A 25 -4.12 -6.84 -7.07
CA LEU A 25 -2.76 -6.40 -6.76
C LEU A 25 -2.78 -4.98 -6.17
N PHE A 26 -2.23 -4.85 -4.98
CA PHE A 26 -2.17 -3.60 -4.22
C PHE A 26 -0.72 -3.26 -3.85
N TYR A 27 -0.43 -1.97 -3.74
CA TYR A 27 0.89 -1.44 -3.39
C TYR A 27 0.83 -0.73 -2.04
N THR A 28 1.87 -0.90 -1.23
CA THR A 28 2.04 -0.28 0.09
C THR A 28 3.52 0.01 0.35
N GLY A 29 3.81 0.83 1.35
CA GLY A 29 5.15 1.24 1.77
C GLY A 29 5.62 2.56 1.16
N GLN A 30 6.90 2.87 1.37
CA GLN A 30 7.45 4.23 1.18
C GLN A 30 7.37 4.79 -0.25
N LEU A 31 7.25 3.91 -1.26
CA LEU A 31 7.27 4.30 -2.68
C LEU A 31 5.86 4.40 -3.27
N THR A 32 4.83 4.14 -2.48
CA THR A 32 3.42 4.30 -2.85
C THR A 32 2.85 5.55 -2.18
N VAL A 33 1.74 6.08 -2.68
CA VAL A 33 0.96 7.12 -1.99
C VAL A 33 0.61 6.62 -0.58
N PRO A 34 0.86 7.39 0.51
CA PRO A 34 1.08 8.85 0.58
C PRO A 34 2.53 9.32 0.42
N GLY A 35 3.52 8.42 0.51
CA GLY A 35 4.92 8.74 0.22
C GLY A 35 5.92 8.17 1.23
N PRO A 36 7.14 8.72 1.26
CA PRO A 36 8.24 8.17 2.05
C PRO A 36 8.16 8.54 3.54
N GLY A 37 8.81 7.73 4.38
CA GLY A 37 8.89 7.92 5.84
C GLY A 37 8.21 6.79 6.61
N VAL A 38 8.58 6.62 7.88
CA VAL A 38 8.04 5.55 8.74
C VAL A 38 6.53 5.69 8.95
N PRO A 39 5.99 6.86 9.38
CA PRO A 39 4.54 6.98 9.55
C PRO A 39 3.76 6.81 8.23
N PRO A 40 4.14 7.44 7.09
CA PRO A 40 3.49 7.22 5.80
C PRO A 40 3.49 5.77 5.32
N SER A 41 4.57 5.01 5.59
CA SER A 41 4.67 3.60 5.18
C SER A 41 3.71 2.72 5.98
N LEU A 42 3.60 2.92 7.30
CA LEU A 42 2.65 2.19 8.13
C LEU A 42 1.20 2.52 7.77
N ILE A 43 0.89 3.82 7.61
CA ILE A 43 -0.44 4.30 7.20
C ILE A 43 -0.83 3.71 5.85
N SER A 44 0.10 3.62 4.89
CA SER A 44 -0.21 3.03 3.58
C SER A 44 -0.61 1.55 3.67
N GLY A 45 -0.06 0.80 4.62
CA GLY A 45 -0.45 -0.60 4.88
C GLY A 45 -1.86 -0.70 5.44
N GLU A 46 -2.16 0.14 6.44
CA GLU A 46 -3.48 0.21 7.06
C GLU A 46 -4.58 0.59 6.05
N VAL A 47 -4.33 1.58 5.19
CA VAL A 47 -5.28 2.01 4.16
C VAL A 47 -5.56 0.88 3.16
N VAL A 48 -4.53 0.14 2.73
CA VAL A 48 -4.69 -1.02 1.83
C VAL A 48 -5.50 -2.13 2.51
N ALA A 49 -5.15 -2.49 3.74
CA ALA A 49 -5.86 -3.54 4.49
C ALA A 49 -7.35 -3.20 4.66
N ASN A 50 -7.66 -1.96 5.04
CA ASN A 50 -9.02 -1.47 5.17
C ASN A 50 -9.77 -1.46 3.82
N TYR A 51 -9.09 -1.09 2.72
CA TYR A 51 -9.67 -1.12 1.38
C TYR A 51 -10.04 -2.54 0.96
N ILE A 52 -9.13 -3.49 1.15
CA ILE A 52 -9.35 -4.91 0.82
C ILE A 52 -10.50 -5.45 1.67
N SER A 53 -10.49 -5.23 2.99
CA SER A 53 -11.53 -5.74 3.89
C SER A 53 -12.93 -5.21 3.55
N LYS A 54 -13.05 -3.98 3.04
CA LYS A 54 -14.33 -3.42 2.59
C LYS A 54 -14.78 -3.95 1.23
N LYS A 55 -13.83 -4.09 0.29
CA LYS A 55 -14.14 -4.42 -1.11
C LYS A 55 -14.23 -5.92 -1.36
N MET A 56 -13.56 -6.72 -0.54
CA MET A 56 -13.50 -8.16 -0.63
C MET A 56 -13.79 -8.71 0.77
N PRO A 57 -15.00 -9.21 1.06
CA PRO A 57 -15.28 -9.86 2.34
C PRO A 57 -14.36 -11.08 2.43
N LEU A 58 -13.33 -10.97 3.27
CA LEU A 58 -12.35 -12.04 3.47
C LEU A 58 -13.10 -13.28 3.94
N THR A 59 -13.16 -14.29 3.07
CA THR A 59 -13.75 -15.57 3.40
C THR A 59 -12.73 -16.32 4.25
N LYS A 60 -13.05 -16.47 5.54
CA LYS A 60 -12.26 -17.05 6.65
C LYS A 60 -11.01 -16.26 7.08
N LYS A 61 -11.06 -15.78 8.33
CA LYS A 61 -9.88 -15.47 9.15
C LYS A 61 -9.15 -16.79 9.42
N GLU A 62 -8.07 -17.06 8.71
CA GLU A 62 -7.07 -18.00 9.23
C GLU A 62 -6.26 -17.27 10.30
N ASN A 63 -6.06 -17.91 11.45
CA ASN A 63 -5.34 -17.32 12.59
C ASN A 63 -3.85 -17.20 12.26
N TYR A 64 -3.42 -16.01 11.84
CA TYR A 64 -2.01 -15.69 11.59
C TYR A 64 -1.19 -15.49 12.88
N ASP A 65 -1.84 -15.48 14.05
CA ASP A 65 -1.20 -15.38 15.37
C ASP A 65 -0.23 -16.56 15.67
N ALA A 66 -0.26 -17.62 14.86
CA ALA A 66 0.65 -18.76 14.97
C ALA A 66 1.98 -18.58 14.19
N LEU A 67 2.21 -17.44 13.52
CA LEU A 67 3.38 -17.18 12.66
C LEU A 67 4.34 -16.10 13.22
N ALA A 68 4.10 -15.61 14.43
CA ALA A 68 5.00 -14.71 15.17
C ALA A 68 5.72 -15.48 16.29
#